data_AF-T1ACI7-F1
#
_entry.id   AF-T1ACI7-F1
#
_cell.length_a   1.000
_cell.length_b   1.000
_cell.length_c   1.000
_cell.angle_alpha   90.00
_cell.angle_beta   90.00
_cell.angle_gamma   90.00
#
_symmetry.space_group_name_H-M   'P 1'
#
loop_
_entity.id
_entity.type
_entity.pdbx_description
1 polymer ?
#
loop_
_entity_poly.entity_id
_entity_poly.type
_entity_poly.pdbx_seq_one_letter_code
_entity_poly.pdbx_strand_id
1 'polypeptide(L)'
;MKTRRLSFAALAALLISSCTALLPVVAQARAVAVAPVRHVFVIVLENEPYQVAFGAQSLAPYLAHTLPAEGALLTHYYATGHDSLDNYIALVSGQAPNPDTQHDCHKYVPVLPGTQGPHGQALGTGCVYPAWVPSLPDQLEAAHLTWKGYFQDMGKDPAREAATCGHVPLGAKDWTELATAKDQYAAKHNPFVYFARIVDNPARCDAHVVNLDRLQH
;
A
#
# COMPACT_ATOMS: atom_id res chain seq x y z
N MET A 1 95.90 -6.84 -32.93
CA MET A 1 94.61 -7.15 -33.59
C MET A 1 93.66 -5.98 -33.42
N LYS A 2 93.15 -5.46 -34.53
CA LYS A 2 92.24 -4.31 -34.63
C LYS A 2 90.83 -4.71 -34.18
N THR A 3 90.14 -3.87 -33.42
CA THR A 3 88.70 -3.60 -33.60
C THR A 3 88.33 -2.29 -32.91
N ARG A 4 88.03 -1.26 -33.73
CA ARG A 4 87.39 0.00 -33.31
C ARG A 4 85.91 -0.29 -33.08
N ARG A 5 85.34 0.15 -31.95
CA ARG A 5 83.88 0.20 -31.75
C ARG A 5 83.43 1.65 -31.98
N LEU A 6 82.52 1.82 -32.95
CA LEU A 6 81.85 3.08 -33.26
C LEU A 6 80.67 3.25 -32.31
N SER A 7 80.57 4.42 -31.69
CA SER A 7 79.43 4.84 -30.87
C SER A 7 78.36 5.45 -31.78
N PHE A 8 77.14 4.90 -31.76
CA PHE A 8 75.96 5.53 -32.33
C PHE A 8 75.21 6.26 -31.21
N ALA A 9 75.15 7.59 -31.27
CA ALA A 9 74.26 8.41 -30.47
C ALA A 9 72.89 8.47 -31.16
N ALA A 10 71.85 7.96 -30.50
CA ALA A 10 70.47 8.11 -30.96
C ALA A 10 69.90 9.43 -30.43
N LEU A 11 69.59 10.38 -31.33
CA LEU A 11 68.75 11.53 -31.01
C LEU A 11 67.30 11.06 -30.86
N ALA A 12 66.74 11.15 -29.66
CA ALA A 12 65.31 11.02 -29.44
C ALA A 12 64.65 12.39 -29.65
N ALA A 13 63.84 12.52 -30.71
CA ALA A 13 63.01 13.70 -30.93
C ALA A 13 61.77 13.64 -30.02
N LEU A 14 61.62 14.61 -29.11
CA LEU A 14 60.39 14.78 -28.33
C LEU A 14 59.32 15.45 -29.21
N LEU A 15 58.28 14.69 -29.57
CA LEU A 15 57.02 15.22 -30.08
C LEU A 15 56.13 15.61 -28.89
N ILE A 16 55.97 16.91 -28.66
CA ILE A 16 55.02 17.44 -27.67
C ILE A 16 53.63 17.41 -28.32
N SER A 17 52.86 16.35 -28.06
CA SER A 17 51.45 16.28 -28.42
C SER A 17 50.64 17.08 -27.38
N SER A 18 50.21 18.28 -27.76
CA SER A 18 49.27 19.10 -26.97
C SER A 18 47.88 18.47 -27.03
N CYS A 19 47.62 17.54 -26.12
CA CYS A 19 46.30 16.93 -25.92
C CYS A 19 45.44 17.89 -25.10
N THR A 20 44.66 18.74 -25.77
CA THR A 20 43.63 19.56 -25.14
C THR A 20 42.51 18.65 -24.64
N ALA A 21 42.56 18.29 -23.35
CA ALA A 21 41.53 17.51 -22.69
C ALA A 21 40.23 18.35 -22.63
N LEU A 22 39.28 18.05 -23.51
CA LEU A 22 37.89 18.48 -23.38
C LEU A 22 37.27 17.74 -22.19
N LEU A 23 37.20 18.40 -21.03
CA LEU A 23 36.45 17.89 -19.89
C LEU A 23 34.97 17.87 -20.26
N PRO A 24 34.25 16.74 -20.12
CA PRO A 24 32.82 16.73 -20.30
C PRO A 24 32.20 17.57 -19.17
N VAL A 25 31.53 18.66 -19.53
CA VAL A 25 30.65 19.38 -18.60
C VAL A 25 29.47 18.45 -18.34
N VAL A 26 29.55 17.68 -17.26
CA VAL A 26 28.41 16.91 -16.78
C VAL A 26 27.41 17.93 -16.23
N ALA A 27 26.35 18.18 -16.99
CA ALA A 27 25.23 18.98 -16.52
C ALA A 27 24.65 18.30 -15.27
N GLN A 28 24.90 18.87 -14.10
CA GLN A 28 24.27 18.44 -12.87
C GLN A 28 22.76 18.70 -13.02
N ALA A 29 21.99 17.62 -13.16
CA ALA A 29 20.55 17.69 -13.09
C ALA A 29 20.19 18.31 -11.74
N ARG A 30 19.64 19.53 -11.76
CA ARG A 30 19.06 20.12 -10.56
C ARG A 30 17.87 19.26 -10.19
N ALA A 31 18.00 18.50 -9.10
CA ALA A 31 16.86 17.86 -8.48
C ALA A 31 15.85 18.96 -8.17
N VAL A 32 14.71 18.94 -8.86
CA VAL A 32 13.58 19.80 -8.52
C VAL A 32 13.16 19.37 -7.12
N ALA A 33 13.33 20.25 -6.14
CA ALA A 33 12.86 20.00 -4.79
C ALA A 33 11.33 19.96 -4.85
N VAL A 34 10.78 18.75 -4.87
CA VAL A 34 9.34 18.53 -4.76
C VAL A 34 8.95 18.96 -3.34
N ALA A 35 7.89 19.77 -3.23
CA ALA A 35 7.37 20.17 -1.92
C ALA A 35 7.07 18.90 -1.09
N PRO A 36 7.36 18.88 0.23
CA PRO A 36 7.10 17.73 1.06
C PRO A 36 5.62 17.32 0.99
N VAL A 37 5.36 16.04 0.74
CA VAL A 37 4.01 15.47 0.81
C VAL A 37 3.57 15.51 2.27
N ARG A 38 2.49 16.26 2.57
CA ARG A 38 1.95 16.40 3.93
C ARG A 38 0.75 15.51 4.21
N HIS A 39 -0.04 15.22 3.16
CA HIS A 39 -1.24 14.42 3.26
C HIS A 39 -1.30 13.45 2.08
N VAL A 40 -1.67 12.20 2.37
CA VAL A 40 -1.93 11.17 1.38
C VAL A 40 -3.35 10.68 1.59
N PHE A 41 -4.14 10.66 0.52
CA PHE A 41 -5.45 10.05 0.50
C PHE A 41 -5.37 8.80 -0.37
N VAL A 42 -5.84 7.68 0.18
CA VAL A 42 -6.05 6.44 -0.57
C VAL A 42 -7.55 6.22 -0.62
N ILE A 43 -8.11 6.31 -1.83
CA ILE A 43 -9.53 6.06 -2.07
C ILE A 43 -9.62 4.69 -2.72
N VAL A 44 -10.26 3.75 -2.04
CA VAL A 44 -10.48 2.40 -2.56
C VAL A 44 -11.94 2.30 -2.97
N LEU A 45 -12.18 1.85 -4.20
CA LEU A 45 -13.50 1.66 -4.77
C LEU A 45 -13.67 0.18 -5.13
N GLU A 46 -14.83 -0.35 -4.80
CA GLU A 46 -15.22 -1.76 -4.93
C GLU A 46 -16.47 -1.81 -5.83
N ASN A 47 -16.65 -2.74 -6.78
CA ASN A 47 -15.77 -3.76 -7.35
C ASN A 47 -16.01 -3.75 -8.86
N GLU A 48 -15.31 -2.87 -9.58
CA GLU A 48 -15.52 -2.72 -11.03
C GLU A 48 -14.24 -3.09 -11.79
N PRO A 49 -14.33 -3.86 -12.89
CA PRO A 49 -13.18 -4.17 -13.71
C PRO A 49 -12.65 -2.91 -14.39
N TYR A 50 -11.36 -2.91 -14.71
CA TYR A 50 -10.67 -1.76 -15.32
C TYR A 50 -11.41 -1.19 -16.54
N GLN A 51 -11.93 -2.05 -17.43
CA GLN A 51 -12.62 -1.62 -18.64
C GLN A 51 -13.94 -0.88 -18.34
N VAL A 52 -14.59 -1.16 -17.22
CA VAL A 52 -15.80 -0.44 -16.79
C VAL A 52 -15.42 0.88 -16.13
N ALA A 53 -14.45 0.86 -15.21
CA ALA A 53 -14.05 2.05 -14.46
C ALA A 53 -13.30 3.10 -15.31
N PHE A 54 -12.37 2.66 -16.17
CA PHE A 54 -11.46 3.53 -16.93
C PHE A 54 -11.61 3.40 -18.46
N GLY A 55 -12.59 2.63 -18.95
CA GLY A 55 -12.86 2.51 -20.38
C GLY A 55 -13.46 3.78 -20.97
N ALA A 56 -13.48 3.86 -22.31
CA ALA A 56 -13.98 5.03 -23.05
C ALA A 56 -15.48 5.31 -22.82
N GLN A 57 -16.25 4.33 -22.34
CA GLN A 57 -17.68 4.44 -22.05
C GLN A 57 -17.97 4.42 -20.53
N SER A 58 -16.97 4.70 -19.68
CA SER A 58 -17.16 4.75 -18.23
C SER A 58 -18.25 5.76 -17.84
N LEU A 59 -19.12 5.35 -16.91
CA LEU A 59 -20.13 6.24 -16.31
C LEU A 59 -19.54 7.18 -15.25
N ALA A 60 -18.25 7.04 -14.92
CA ALA A 60 -17.51 7.89 -14.00
C ALA A 60 -16.44 8.69 -14.75
N PRO A 61 -16.81 9.70 -15.58
CA PRO A 61 -15.88 10.37 -16.49
C PRO A 61 -14.73 11.10 -15.77
N TYR A 62 -14.98 11.62 -14.57
CA TYR A 62 -13.92 12.22 -13.75
C TYR A 62 -12.83 11.19 -13.40
N LEU A 63 -13.24 10.02 -12.89
CA LEU A 63 -12.33 8.93 -12.55
C LEU A 63 -11.63 8.37 -13.80
N ALA A 64 -12.36 8.20 -14.89
CA ALA A 64 -11.86 7.56 -16.10
C ALA A 64 -10.91 8.43 -16.94
N HIS A 65 -11.08 9.77 -16.92
CA HIS A 65 -10.42 10.65 -17.89
C HIS A 65 -9.78 11.88 -17.26
N THR A 66 -10.46 12.57 -16.35
CA THR A 66 -9.92 13.78 -15.73
C THR A 66 -8.77 13.45 -14.77
N LEU A 67 -9.01 12.58 -13.80
CA LEU A 67 -8.02 12.23 -12.78
C LEU A 67 -6.74 11.59 -13.38
N PRO A 68 -6.80 10.67 -14.36
CA PRO A 68 -5.61 10.14 -15.00
C PRO A 68 -4.79 11.19 -15.76
N ALA A 69 -5.42 12.21 -16.32
CA ALA A 69 -4.72 13.30 -17.00
C ALA A 69 -3.97 14.24 -16.03
N GLU A 70 -4.39 14.27 -14.76
CA GLU A 70 -3.76 15.03 -13.68
C GLU A 70 -2.66 14.23 -12.95
N GLY A 71 -2.53 12.94 -13.23
CA GLY A 71 -1.65 12.04 -12.50
C GLY A 71 -1.12 10.88 -13.35
N ALA A 72 -1.03 9.72 -12.73
CA ALA A 72 -0.56 8.50 -13.37
C ALA A 72 -1.59 7.38 -13.18
N LEU A 73 -1.88 6.66 -14.26
CA LEU A 73 -2.71 5.47 -14.23
C LEU A 73 -1.83 4.22 -14.37
N LEU A 74 -1.82 3.39 -13.33
CA LEU A 74 -1.05 2.14 -13.30
C LEU A 74 -1.85 0.99 -13.90
N THR A 75 -1.64 0.70 -15.18
CA THR A 75 -2.41 -0.31 -15.94
C THR A 75 -2.01 -1.77 -15.67
N HIS A 76 -0.94 -1.97 -14.90
CA HIS A 76 -0.41 -3.28 -14.51
C HIS A 76 -0.34 -3.42 -12.98
N TYR A 77 -1.35 -2.86 -12.30
CA TYR A 77 -1.56 -3.02 -10.86
C TYR A 77 -2.59 -4.13 -10.63
N TYR A 78 -2.17 -5.21 -9.96
CA TYR A 78 -2.97 -6.43 -9.82
C TYR A 78 -3.32 -6.70 -8.36
N ALA A 79 -4.49 -7.31 -8.18
CA ALA A 79 -4.93 -7.86 -6.91
C ALA A 79 -4.00 -8.99 -6.44
N THR A 80 -3.84 -9.14 -5.12
CA THR A 80 -3.17 -10.26 -4.46
C THR A 80 -4.03 -11.52 -4.38
N GLY A 81 -5.35 -11.39 -4.50
CA GLY A 81 -6.30 -12.50 -4.58
C GLY A 81 -7.61 -12.14 -5.26
N HIS A 82 -8.53 -13.10 -5.35
CA HIS A 82 -9.78 -12.94 -6.09
C HIS A 82 -10.85 -12.17 -5.32
N ASP A 83 -11.00 -12.50 -4.04
CA ASP A 83 -12.00 -11.92 -3.14
C ASP A 83 -11.50 -10.58 -2.56
N SER A 84 -12.32 -9.92 -1.75
CA SER A 84 -12.00 -8.58 -1.28
C SER A 84 -10.94 -8.62 -0.18
N LEU A 85 -11.18 -9.37 0.91
CA LEU A 85 -10.48 -9.19 2.19
C LEU A 85 -8.96 -9.26 2.09
N ASP A 86 -8.43 -10.27 1.40
CA ASP A 86 -6.97 -10.46 1.30
C ASP A 86 -6.26 -9.29 0.62
N ASN A 87 -6.88 -8.67 -0.37
CA ASN A 87 -6.40 -7.46 -1.02
C ASN A 87 -6.32 -6.27 -0.05
N TYR A 88 -7.36 -6.05 0.76
CA TYR A 88 -7.37 -4.97 1.75
C TYR A 88 -6.33 -5.21 2.86
N ILE A 89 -6.16 -6.45 3.31
CA ILE A 89 -5.14 -6.83 4.29
C ILE A 89 -3.73 -6.59 3.72
N ALA A 90 -3.47 -7.05 2.50
CA ALA A 90 -2.18 -6.87 1.84
C ALA A 90 -1.86 -5.38 1.65
N LEU A 91 -2.85 -4.56 1.29
CA LEU A 91 -2.71 -3.11 1.10
C LEU A 91 -2.13 -2.40 2.34
N VAL A 92 -2.56 -2.78 3.54
CA VAL A 92 -2.15 -2.08 4.78
C VAL A 92 -1.08 -2.81 5.58
N SER A 93 -0.66 -4.02 5.21
CA SER A 93 0.28 -4.79 6.05
C SER A 93 1.33 -5.57 5.27
N GLY A 94 1.15 -5.77 3.96
CA GLY A 94 1.97 -6.67 3.16
C GLY A 94 1.81 -8.16 3.55
N GLN A 95 0.82 -8.52 4.38
CA GLN A 95 0.52 -9.92 4.64
C GLN A 95 -0.05 -10.58 3.38
N ALA A 96 0.45 -11.77 3.07
CA ALA A 96 -0.03 -12.58 1.95
C ALA A 96 -1.40 -13.20 2.27
N PRO A 97 -2.19 -13.54 1.23
CA PRO A 97 -3.44 -14.26 1.42
C PRO A 97 -3.23 -15.59 2.15
N ASN A 98 -4.18 -15.93 3.02
CA ASN A 98 -4.31 -17.25 3.63
C ASN A 98 -5.66 -17.89 3.21
N PRO A 99 -5.92 -19.17 3.53
CA PRO A 99 -7.16 -19.83 3.12
C PRO A 99 -8.45 -19.11 3.52
N ASP A 100 -8.53 -18.50 4.71
CA ASP A 100 -9.74 -17.84 5.18
C ASP A 100 -9.90 -16.43 4.57
N THR A 101 -8.81 -15.68 4.41
CA THR A 101 -8.88 -14.35 3.79
C THR A 101 -9.17 -14.40 2.29
N GLN A 102 -8.79 -15.49 1.61
CA GLN A 102 -9.15 -15.75 0.20
C GLN A 102 -10.63 -16.10 0.00
N HIS A 103 -11.39 -16.23 1.08
CA HIS A 103 -12.84 -16.46 1.07
C HIS A 103 -13.56 -15.43 1.95
N ASP A 104 -13.04 -14.19 1.98
CA ASP A 104 -13.57 -13.04 2.72
C ASP A 104 -13.73 -13.20 4.26
N CYS A 105 -13.26 -14.31 4.82
CA CYS A 105 -13.35 -14.65 6.24
C CYS A 105 -14.78 -14.55 6.81
N HIS A 106 -15.69 -15.39 6.31
CA HIS A 106 -17.08 -15.53 6.78
C HIS A 106 -17.25 -15.71 8.30
N LYS A 107 -16.19 -16.07 9.01
CA LYS A 107 -16.16 -16.15 10.47
C LYS A 107 -14.97 -15.36 11.00
N TYR A 108 -15.25 -14.32 11.77
CA TYR A 108 -14.24 -13.40 12.29
C TYR A 108 -13.42 -14.09 13.41
N VAL A 109 -12.31 -14.73 13.07
CA VAL A 109 -11.51 -15.59 13.97
C VAL A 109 -10.03 -15.20 13.96
N PRO A 110 -9.30 -15.44 15.06
CA PRO A 110 -7.87 -15.15 15.11
C PRO A 110 -7.09 -16.03 14.13
N VAL A 111 -6.02 -15.47 13.56
CA VAL A 111 -5.05 -16.26 12.78
C VAL A 111 -4.35 -17.24 13.72
N LEU A 112 -4.55 -18.54 13.51
CA LEU A 112 -3.91 -19.63 14.26
C LEU A 112 -3.13 -20.56 13.32
N PRO A 113 -1.91 -21.00 13.70
CA PRO A 113 -1.24 -20.72 14.97
C PRO A 113 -0.69 -19.29 15.09
N GLY A 114 -0.72 -18.49 14.01
CA GLY A 114 -0.29 -17.09 14.04
C GLY A 114 1.21 -16.95 14.31
N THR A 115 2.00 -17.92 13.88
CA THR A 115 3.44 -17.94 14.09
C THR A 115 4.14 -17.04 13.09
N GLN A 116 5.24 -16.42 13.53
CA GLN A 116 6.01 -15.53 12.67
C GLN A 116 6.85 -16.34 11.66
N GLY A 117 6.53 -16.15 10.38
CA GLY A 117 7.27 -16.65 9.24
C GLY A 117 8.28 -15.63 8.67
N PRO A 118 8.94 -15.98 7.56
CA PRO A 118 9.83 -15.08 6.83
C PRO A 118 9.15 -13.75 6.50
N HIS A 119 9.92 -12.67 6.48
CA HIS A 119 9.43 -11.32 6.16
C HIS A 119 8.28 -10.82 7.04
N GLY A 120 8.11 -11.38 8.25
CA GLY A 120 7.06 -10.97 9.18
C GLY A 120 5.65 -11.48 8.82
N GLN A 121 5.55 -12.52 7.99
CA GLN A 121 4.27 -13.14 7.64
C GLN A 121 3.67 -13.93 8.81
N ALA A 122 2.39 -13.75 9.11
CA ALA A 122 1.67 -14.54 10.10
C ALA A 122 1.17 -15.83 9.48
N LEU A 123 1.80 -16.94 9.84
CA LEU A 123 1.45 -18.26 9.31
C LEU A 123 0.25 -18.83 10.08
N GLY A 124 -0.79 -19.21 9.34
CA GLY A 124 -1.99 -19.80 9.90
C GLY A 124 -3.23 -19.59 9.03
N THR A 125 -4.38 -19.93 9.59
CA THR A 125 -5.70 -19.66 9.03
C THR A 125 -6.47 -18.78 10.02
N GLY A 126 -7.33 -17.93 9.49
CA GLY A 126 -8.11 -16.93 10.21
C GLY A 126 -7.90 -15.56 9.58
N CYS A 127 -8.46 -14.52 10.19
CA CYS A 127 -8.35 -13.18 9.63
C CYS A 127 -8.02 -12.11 10.65
N VAL A 128 -8.14 -12.36 11.95
CA VAL A 128 -7.70 -11.39 12.96
C VAL A 128 -6.23 -11.64 13.29
N TYR A 129 -5.36 -10.82 12.72
CA TYR A 129 -3.91 -10.93 12.84
C TYR A 129 -3.43 -10.61 14.26
N PRO A 130 -2.48 -11.39 14.80
CA PRO A 130 -2.02 -11.25 16.18
C PRO A 130 -1.28 -9.93 16.43
N ALA A 131 -1.19 -9.51 17.70
CA ALA A 131 -0.66 -8.21 18.10
C ALA A 131 0.81 -7.95 17.70
N TRP A 132 1.57 -8.98 17.34
CA TRP A 132 2.94 -8.84 16.85
C TRP A 132 3.01 -8.40 15.38
N VAL A 133 1.92 -8.55 14.60
CA VAL A 133 1.85 -8.14 13.19
C VAL A 133 1.54 -6.65 13.10
N PRO A 134 2.46 -5.82 12.60
CA PRO A 134 2.19 -4.40 12.39
C PRO A 134 1.39 -4.18 11.10
N SER A 135 0.75 -3.02 11.04
CA SER A 135 0.08 -2.45 9.88
C SER A 135 0.62 -1.05 9.57
N LEU A 136 0.26 -0.48 8.43
CA LEU A 136 0.62 0.88 8.01
C LEU A 136 0.28 1.93 9.08
N PRO A 137 -0.91 1.91 9.72
CA PRO A 137 -1.20 2.73 10.89
C PRO A 137 -0.14 2.71 11.99
N ASP A 138 0.38 1.53 12.34
CA ASP A 138 1.41 1.40 13.38
C ASP A 138 2.72 2.11 12.95
N GLN A 139 3.06 2.06 11.67
CA GLN A 139 4.24 2.74 11.12
C GLN A 139 4.05 4.26 11.09
N LEU A 140 2.85 4.73 10.73
CA LEU A 140 2.50 6.16 10.73
C LEU A 140 2.57 6.73 12.15
N GLU A 141 1.94 6.07 13.12
CA GLU A 141 1.98 6.50 14.52
C GLU A 141 3.40 6.49 15.10
N ALA A 142 4.20 5.47 14.77
CA ALA A 142 5.62 5.41 15.17
C ALA A 142 6.45 6.57 14.60
N ALA A 143 6.04 7.12 13.45
CA ALA A 143 6.60 8.33 12.85
C ALA A 143 5.92 9.63 13.32
N HIS A 144 5.04 9.57 14.32
CA HIS A 144 4.24 10.68 14.83
C HIS A 144 3.32 11.32 13.76
N LEU A 145 2.85 10.52 12.80
CA LEU A 145 1.89 10.92 11.78
C LEU A 145 0.48 10.47 12.15
N THR A 146 -0.51 11.28 11.77
CA THR A 146 -1.93 10.97 11.96
C THR A 146 -2.45 10.09 10.82
N TRP A 147 -3.44 9.26 11.11
CA TRP A 147 -4.17 8.48 10.10
C TRP A 147 -5.66 8.47 10.44
N LYS A 148 -6.51 8.09 9.47
CA LYS A 148 -7.91 7.71 9.69
C LYS A 148 -8.37 6.78 8.56
N GLY A 149 -9.23 5.82 8.88
CA GLY A 149 -10.01 5.05 7.93
C GLY A 149 -11.46 5.54 7.93
N TYR A 150 -12.00 5.80 6.74
CA TYR A 150 -13.35 6.31 6.53
C TYR A 150 -14.14 5.31 5.69
N PHE A 151 -15.22 4.76 6.23
CA PHE A 151 -15.98 3.67 5.60
C PHE A 151 -17.42 4.06 5.38
N GLN A 152 -17.88 3.96 4.13
CA GLN A 152 -19.26 4.27 3.77
C GLN A 152 -20.23 3.35 4.53
N ASP A 153 -21.35 3.92 4.97
CA ASP A 153 -22.47 3.25 5.64
C ASP A 153 -22.18 2.52 6.96
N MET A 154 -20.94 2.50 7.46
CA MET A 154 -20.61 1.84 8.74
C MET A 154 -21.49 2.34 9.90
N GLY A 155 -22.22 1.40 10.52
CA GLY A 155 -23.13 1.65 11.64
C GLY A 155 -24.43 2.35 11.27
N LYS A 156 -24.87 2.28 10.00
CA LYS A 156 -26.23 2.69 9.61
C LYS A 156 -27.28 1.77 10.23
N ASP A 157 -26.95 0.50 10.47
CA ASP A 157 -27.74 -0.43 11.28
C ASP A 157 -26.95 -0.90 12.51
N PRO A 158 -27.19 -0.32 13.70
CA PRO A 158 -26.52 -0.70 14.95
C PRO A 158 -26.72 -2.16 15.38
N ALA A 159 -27.67 -2.89 14.77
CA ALA A 159 -27.83 -4.32 15.02
C ALA A 159 -26.83 -5.19 14.25
N ARG A 160 -26.19 -4.65 13.20
CA ARG A 160 -25.17 -5.34 12.40
C ARG A 160 -23.77 -5.05 12.92
N GLU A 161 -23.45 -3.79 13.18
CA GLU A 161 -22.15 -3.36 13.69
C GLU A 161 -22.18 -1.98 14.37
N ALA A 162 -21.09 -1.62 15.05
CA ALA A 162 -20.92 -0.31 15.67
C ALA A 162 -20.62 0.80 14.64
N ALA A 163 -20.97 2.05 14.98
CA ALA A 163 -20.74 3.24 14.13
C ALA A 163 -19.27 3.71 14.07
N THR A 164 -18.42 3.17 14.95
CA THR A 164 -16.96 3.28 14.93
C THR A 164 -16.39 1.89 15.16
N CYS A 165 -15.23 1.61 14.57
CA CYS A 165 -14.62 0.27 14.67
C CYS A 165 -15.62 -0.86 14.33
N GLY A 166 -16.44 -0.69 13.28
CA GLY A 166 -17.54 -1.62 12.98
C GLY A 166 -17.04 -3.01 12.57
N HIS A 167 -17.17 -3.98 13.46
CA HIS A 167 -16.93 -5.40 13.19
C HIS A 167 -17.76 -6.28 14.13
N VAL A 168 -17.93 -7.55 13.76
CA VAL A 168 -18.60 -8.54 14.63
C VAL A 168 -17.69 -8.99 15.78
N PRO A 169 -18.22 -9.55 16.88
CA PRO A 169 -17.40 -10.10 17.96
C PRO A 169 -16.47 -11.22 17.49
N LEU A 170 -15.30 -11.35 18.12
CA LEU A 170 -14.36 -12.45 17.84
C LEU A 170 -15.04 -13.82 18.02
N GLY A 171 -14.91 -14.68 17.02
CA GLY A 171 -15.55 -15.99 16.93
C GLY A 171 -16.94 -15.99 16.30
N ALA A 172 -17.53 -14.84 16.01
CA ALA A 172 -18.84 -14.74 15.36
C ALA A 172 -18.76 -14.96 13.85
N LYS A 173 -19.89 -15.35 13.25
CA LYS A 173 -20.08 -15.24 11.80
C LYS A 173 -20.15 -13.76 11.43
N ASP A 174 -19.49 -13.38 10.34
CA ASP A 174 -19.61 -12.03 9.80
C ASP A 174 -20.91 -11.91 9.01
N TRP A 175 -21.81 -11.04 9.47
CA TRP A 175 -23.08 -10.76 8.81
C TRP A 175 -23.03 -9.45 8.00
N THR A 176 -21.93 -8.70 8.12
CA THR A 176 -21.74 -7.45 7.38
C THR A 176 -21.45 -7.69 5.90
N GLU A 177 -20.98 -8.89 5.53
CA GLU A 177 -20.75 -9.31 4.14
C GLU A 177 -21.98 -9.21 3.25
N LEU A 178 -23.18 -9.24 3.85
CA LEU A 178 -24.44 -9.10 3.14
C LEU A 178 -24.97 -7.68 3.32
N ALA A 179 -24.88 -6.90 2.26
CA ALA A 179 -25.46 -5.57 2.20
C ALA A 179 -26.99 -5.63 2.35
N THR A 180 -27.55 -4.64 3.03
CA THR A 180 -29.00 -4.50 3.26
C THR A 180 -29.48 -3.15 2.77
N ALA A 181 -30.78 -3.00 2.52
CA ALA A 181 -31.34 -1.71 2.10
C ALA A 181 -31.06 -0.55 3.09
N LYS A 182 -30.70 -0.85 4.34
CA LYS A 182 -30.39 0.16 5.37
C LYS A 182 -28.89 0.41 5.52
N ASP A 183 -28.07 -0.56 5.16
CA ASP A 183 -26.65 -0.58 5.49
C ASP A 183 -25.87 -1.41 4.47
N GLN A 184 -24.99 -0.75 3.72
CA GLN A 184 -24.13 -1.36 2.71
C GLN A 184 -22.72 -1.64 3.23
N TYR A 185 -22.42 -1.36 4.50
CA TYR A 185 -21.10 -1.62 5.07
C TYR A 185 -20.82 -3.12 5.13
N ALA A 186 -19.59 -3.48 4.76
CA ALA A 186 -19.02 -4.80 4.86
C ALA A 186 -17.62 -4.72 5.49
N ALA A 187 -17.42 -5.42 6.61
CA ALA A 187 -16.18 -5.39 7.38
C ALA A 187 -14.98 -5.85 6.55
N LYS A 188 -15.16 -6.77 5.59
CA LYS A 188 -14.12 -7.23 4.66
C LYS A 188 -13.45 -6.12 3.82
N HIS A 189 -14.10 -4.96 3.67
CA HIS A 189 -13.55 -3.78 3.00
C HIS A 189 -12.85 -2.80 3.95
N ASN A 190 -12.80 -3.13 5.24
CA ASN A 190 -12.14 -2.40 6.30
C ASN A 190 -11.00 -3.23 6.89
N PRO A 191 -9.76 -3.11 6.37
CA PRO A 191 -8.68 -3.97 6.84
C PRO A 191 -8.28 -3.69 8.29
N PHE A 192 -8.56 -2.50 8.82
CA PHE A 192 -8.09 -2.10 10.15
C PHE A 192 -8.75 -2.91 11.26
N VAL A 193 -9.99 -3.39 11.05
CA VAL A 193 -10.68 -4.23 12.03
C VAL A 193 -10.15 -5.67 12.06
N TYR A 194 -9.15 -6.03 11.27
CA TYR A 194 -8.55 -7.36 11.27
C TYR A 194 -7.18 -7.42 11.94
N PHE A 195 -6.74 -6.36 12.62
CA PHE A 195 -5.48 -6.36 13.36
C PHE A 195 -5.74 -6.20 14.86
N ALA A 196 -5.34 -7.19 15.65
CA ALA A 196 -5.47 -7.15 17.12
C ALA A 196 -4.83 -5.88 17.73
N ARG A 197 -3.72 -5.38 17.14
CA ARG A 197 -3.09 -4.11 17.56
C ARG A 197 -4.05 -2.91 17.54
N ILE A 198 -5.06 -2.94 16.68
CA ILE A 198 -6.06 -1.89 16.52
C ILE A 198 -7.30 -2.24 17.37
N VAL A 199 -7.92 -3.40 17.14
CA VAL A 199 -9.22 -3.75 17.75
C VAL A 199 -9.16 -4.06 19.24
N ASP A 200 -8.03 -4.55 19.76
CA ASP A 200 -7.86 -4.79 21.21
C ASP A 200 -7.62 -3.48 22.00
N ASN A 201 -7.52 -2.34 21.31
CA ASN A 201 -7.53 -1.01 21.90
C ASN A 201 -8.75 -0.22 21.39
N PRO A 202 -9.92 -0.34 22.05
CA PRO A 202 -11.15 0.29 21.60
C PRO A 202 -11.03 1.80 21.40
N ALA A 203 -10.34 2.50 22.31
CA ALA A 203 -10.13 3.95 22.19
C ALA A 203 -9.32 4.32 20.94
N ARG A 204 -8.31 3.52 20.57
CA ARG A 204 -7.55 3.69 19.33
C ARG A 204 -8.45 3.42 18.12
N CYS A 205 -9.15 2.29 18.11
CA CYS A 205 -9.96 1.89 16.96
C CYS A 205 -11.10 2.90 16.72
N ASP A 206 -11.86 3.26 17.76
CA ASP A 206 -13.00 4.18 17.66
C ASP A 206 -12.61 5.59 17.19
N ALA A 207 -11.41 6.04 17.57
CA ALA A 207 -10.90 7.35 17.17
C ALA A 207 -10.51 7.40 15.68
N HIS A 208 -10.05 6.28 15.09
CA HIS A 208 -9.41 6.26 13.78
C HIS A 208 -10.25 5.57 12.69
N VAL A 209 -11.05 4.57 13.04
CA VAL A 209 -11.89 3.78 12.12
C VAL A 209 -13.33 4.25 12.25
N VAL A 210 -13.77 5.09 11.31
CA VAL A 210 -15.02 5.85 11.44
C VAL A 210 -15.85 5.81 10.16
N ASN A 211 -17.14 6.15 10.28
CA ASN A 211 -18.01 6.30 9.12
C ASN A 211 -17.49 7.44 8.21
N LEU A 212 -17.67 7.29 6.89
CA LEU A 212 -17.33 8.31 5.89
C LEU A 212 -17.94 9.71 6.18
N ASP A 213 -19.12 9.78 6.78
CA ASP A 213 -19.79 11.02 7.20
C ASP A 213 -18.96 11.86 8.20
N ARG A 214 -17.89 11.28 8.78
CA ARG A 214 -16.94 11.97 9.67
C ARG A 214 -15.80 12.67 8.93
N LEU A 215 -15.67 12.48 7.61
CA LEU A 215 -14.71 13.21 6.78
C LEU A 215 -15.22 14.65 6.60
N GLN A 216 -14.63 15.59 7.34
CA GLN A 216 -14.96 17.02 7.22
C GLN A 216 -14.23 17.62 6.02
N HIS A 217 -14.95 18.45 5.26
CA HIS A 217 -14.46 19.22 4.12
C HIS A 217 -14.03 20.62 4.52
#